data_AF-A0A1V4XQG0-F1
#
_entry.id   AF-A0A1V4XQG0-F1
#
_cell.length_a   1.000
_cell.length_b   1.000
_cell.length_c   1.000
_cell.angle_alpha   90.00
_cell.angle_beta   90.00
_cell.angle_gamma   90.00
#
_symmetry.space_group_name_H-M   'P 1'
#
loop_
_entity.id
_entity.type
_entity.pdbx_description
1 polymer ?
#
loop_
_entity_poly.entity_id
_entity_poly.type
_entity_poly.pdbx_seq_one_letter_code
_entity_poly.pdbx_strand_id
1 'polypeptide(L)'
;MTEYNFASPLVSGPHTVIRTHPELPERGYGRINPFSGACKAVRASIEQFEAALDDEHEVAIHLASFGDAHEFRAEGIIFSPSNLITFHGITDTGESVHLVQHVSQVSLMLKAARKRGERPIRVVFRYGAA
;
A
#
# COMPACT_ATOMS: atom_id res chain seq x y z
N MET A 1 -22.76 30.26 13.03
CA MET A 1 -23.89 29.36 12.75
C MET A 1 -24.68 30.03 11.65
N THR A 2 -24.48 29.60 10.41
CA THR A 2 -25.11 30.25 9.26
C THR A 2 -25.64 29.15 8.35
N GLU A 3 -26.97 29.15 8.24
CA GLU A 3 -27.80 28.10 7.70
C GLU A 3 -27.70 27.98 6.18
N TYR A 4 -27.83 26.75 5.72
CA TYR A 4 -27.91 26.33 4.33
C TYR A 4 -29.33 26.59 3.82
N ASN A 5 -29.49 27.40 2.78
CA ASN A 5 -30.79 27.62 2.15
C ASN A 5 -30.80 27.08 0.71
N PHE A 6 -31.62 26.04 0.50
CA PHE A 6 -31.96 25.43 -0.78
C PHE A 6 -32.98 26.30 -1.50
N ALA A 7 -32.72 26.71 -2.74
CA ALA A 7 -33.76 26.91 -3.75
C ALA A 7 -33.16 27.13 -5.14
N SER A 8 -33.51 26.26 -6.08
CA SER A 8 -34.09 26.72 -7.36
C SER A 8 -34.79 25.57 -8.08
N PRO A 9 -35.81 25.88 -8.89
CA PRO A 9 -37.08 25.15 -8.86
C PRO A 9 -37.42 24.50 -10.20
N LEU A 10 -38.60 23.87 -10.22
CA LEU A 10 -39.41 23.47 -11.38
C LEU A 10 -39.08 22.09 -11.97
N VAL A 11 -39.93 21.10 -11.66
CA VAL A 11 -41.11 20.77 -12.48
C VAL A 11 -41.97 19.73 -11.73
N SER A 12 -43.23 20.05 -11.51
CA SER A 12 -44.29 19.13 -11.08
C SER A 12 -45.19 18.80 -12.27
N GLY A 13 -45.47 17.52 -12.52
CA GLY A 13 -46.54 17.08 -13.43
C GLY A 13 -46.48 15.57 -13.75
N PRO A 14 -47.61 14.83 -13.73
CA PRO A 14 -47.62 13.38 -13.48
C PRO A 14 -47.64 12.57 -14.77
N HIS A 15 -46.56 11.84 -15.06
CA HIS A 15 -46.60 10.71 -15.98
C HIS A 15 -45.84 9.53 -15.39
N THR A 16 -46.60 8.56 -14.92
CA THR A 16 -46.15 7.19 -14.70
C THR A 16 -45.47 6.68 -15.97
N VAL A 17 -44.16 6.57 -15.94
CA VAL A 17 -43.41 5.70 -16.85
C VAL A 17 -42.55 4.83 -15.96
N ILE A 18 -43.02 3.60 -15.73
CA ILE A 18 -42.16 2.50 -15.34
C ILE A 18 -41.14 2.36 -16.47
N ARG A 19 -39.97 3.00 -16.30
CA ARG A 19 -38.81 2.64 -17.08
C ARG A 19 -38.36 1.29 -16.54
N THR A 20 -38.78 0.23 -17.23
CA THR A 20 -38.03 -1.03 -17.26
C THR A 20 -36.62 -0.67 -17.71
N HIS A 21 -35.73 -0.43 -16.75
CA HIS A 21 -34.31 -0.44 -17.01
C HIS A 21 -34.00 -1.88 -17.42
N PRO A 22 -33.51 -2.16 -18.64
CA PRO A 22 -33.02 -3.50 -18.91
C PRO A 22 -31.90 -3.74 -17.89
N GLU A 23 -32.00 -4.84 -17.16
CA GLU A 23 -30.91 -5.36 -16.33
C GLU A 23 -29.70 -5.50 -17.27
N LEU A 24 -28.77 -4.57 -17.14
CA LEU A 24 -27.45 -4.75 -17.71
C LEU A 24 -26.92 -6.04 -17.06
N PRO A 25 -26.43 -7.01 -17.83
CA PRO A 25 -25.80 -8.17 -17.23
C PRO A 25 -24.66 -7.62 -16.35
N GLU A 26 -24.68 -7.97 -15.07
CA GLU A 26 -23.60 -7.81 -14.09
C GLU A 26 -22.36 -8.57 -14.60
N ARG A 27 -21.79 -8.13 -15.72
CA ARG A 27 -20.46 -8.52 -16.15
C ARG A 27 -19.54 -7.77 -15.24
N GLY A 28 -19.12 -8.47 -14.19
CA GLY A 28 -18.22 -7.99 -13.16
C GLY A 28 -17.12 -7.13 -13.78
N TYR A 29 -17.28 -5.82 -13.66
CA TYR A 29 -16.15 -4.95 -13.41
C TYR A 29 -15.61 -5.43 -12.07
N GLY A 30 -14.78 -6.48 -12.11
CA GLY A 30 -13.97 -6.87 -10.98
C GLY A 30 -13.27 -5.60 -10.56
N ARG A 31 -13.71 -5.00 -9.46
CA ARG A 31 -13.21 -3.72 -8.98
C ARG A 31 -11.70 -3.83 -9.03
N ILE A 32 -11.06 -3.12 -9.97
CA ILE A 32 -9.61 -3.01 -10.00
C ILE A 32 -9.31 -2.24 -8.72
N ASN A 33 -9.07 -2.96 -7.63
CA ASN A 33 -8.85 -2.33 -6.34
C ASN A 33 -7.46 -1.71 -6.44
N PRO A 34 -7.33 -0.37 -6.48
CA PRO A 34 -6.03 0.29 -6.63
C PRO A 34 -5.05 -0.14 -5.54
N PHE A 35 -5.56 -0.49 -4.35
CA PHE A 35 -4.77 -1.10 -3.28
C PHE A 35 -4.11 -2.42 -3.71
N SER A 36 -4.89 -3.33 -4.31
CA SER A 36 -4.37 -4.63 -4.75
C SER A 36 -3.29 -4.51 -5.82
N GLY A 37 -3.42 -3.51 -6.71
CA GLY A 37 -2.41 -3.20 -7.72
C GLY A 37 -1.13 -2.64 -7.08
N ALA A 38 -1.27 -1.65 -6.19
CA ALA A 38 -0.14 -1.05 -5.50
C ALA A 38 0.62 -2.06 -4.61
N CYS A 39 -0.07 -2.92 -3.86
CA CYS A 39 0.59 -3.97 -3.07
C CYS A 39 1.39 -4.94 -3.95
N LYS A 40 0.83 -5.35 -5.10
CA LYS A 40 1.54 -6.21 -6.07
C LYS A 40 2.77 -5.51 -6.62
N ALA A 41 2.65 -4.23 -6.98
CA ALA A 41 3.77 -3.43 -7.49
C ALA A 41 4.89 -3.30 -6.44
N VAL A 42 4.55 -2.96 -5.20
CA VAL A 42 5.53 -2.86 -4.10
C VAL A 42 6.25 -4.19 -3.88
N ARG A 43 5.50 -5.29 -3.78
CA ARG A 43 6.11 -6.63 -3.65
C ARG A 43 7.06 -6.92 -4.81
N ALA A 44 6.60 -6.76 -6.04
CA ALA A 44 7.40 -7.06 -7.23
C ALA A 44 8.67 -6.21 -7.31
N SER A 45 8.60 -4.92 -6.97
CA SER A 45 9.77 -4.04 -6.93
C SER A 45 10.81 -4.51 -5.90
N ILE A 46 10.37 -4.94 -4.72
CA ILE A 46 11.27 -5.43 -3.67
C ILE A 46 11.87 -6.78 -4.05
N GLU A 47 11.06 -7.73 -4.53
CA GLU A 47 11.53 -9.04 -4.98
C GLU A 47 12.54 -8.91 -6.13
N GLN A 48 12.26 -8.03 -7.11
CA GLN A 48 13.16 -7.79 -8.23
C GLN A 48 14.48 -7.15 -7.79
N PHE A 49 14.43 -6.19 -6.86
CA PHE A 49 15.64 -5.57 -6.31
C PHE A 49 16.46 -6.59 -5.50
N GLU A 50 15.80 -7.37 -4.65
CA GLU A 50 16.43 -8.40 -3.82
C GLU A 50 17.09 -9.51 -4.65
N ALA A 51 16.45 -9.92 -5.75
CA ALA A 51 16.99 -10.91 -6.68
C ALA A 51 18.23 -10.42 -7.44
N ALA A 52 18.45 -9.10 -7.52
CA ALA A 52 19.63 -8.51 -8.13
C ALA A 52 20.80 -8.36 -7.13
N LEU A 53 20.59 -8.62 -5.84
CA LEU A 53 21.64 -8.55 -4.82
C LEU A 53 22.48 -9.82 -4.77
N ASP A 54 23.77 -9.65 -4.45
CA ASP A 54 24.67 -10.76 -4.14
C ASP A 54 24.44 -11.33 -2.71
N ASP A 55 25.21 -12.35 -2.35
CA ASP A 55 25.11 -13.00 -1.03
C ASP A 55 25.75 -12.20 0.13
N GLU A 56 26.32 -11.03 -0.16
CA GLU A 56 26.90 -10.12 0.83
C GLU A 56 25.95 -8.96 1.18
N HIS A 57 24.86 -8.76 0.42
CA HIS A 57 23.93 -7.66 0.59
C HIS A 57 22.50 -8.10 0.90
N GLU A 58 21.80 -7.25 1.63
CA GLU A 58 20.41 -7.36 2.06
C GLU A 58 19.64 -6.09 1.66
N VAL A 59 18.32 -6.16 1.67
CA VAL A 59 17.46 -5.01 1.37
C VAL A 59 17.32 -4.12 2.60
N ALA A 60 17.84 -2.90 2.50
CA ALA A 60 17.49 -1.81 3.40
C ALA A 60 16.40 -0.94 2.77
N ILE A 61 15.41 -0.57 3.57
CA ILE A 61 14.35 0.36 3.19
C ILE A 61 14.65 1.71 3.80
N HIS A 62 14.66 2.73 2.94
CA HIS A 62 14.74 4.12 3.33
C HIS A 62 13.41 4.80 3.02
N LEU A 63 12.90 5.52 4.01
CA LEU A 63 11.62 6.21 3.90
C LEU A 63 11.84 7.62 3.34
N ALA A 64 11.39 7.84 2.11
CA ALA A 64 11.63 9.12 1.44
C ALA A 64 10.80 10.29 2.02
N SER A 65 9.82 10.02 2.89
CA SER A 65 8.86 11.02 3.40
C SER A 65 9.06 11.42 4.86
N PHE A 66 9.96 10.76 5.61
CA PHE A 66 10.28 11.16 6.98
C PHE A 66 11.64 11.88 6.97
N GLY A 67 11.65 13.15 7.39
CA GLY A 67 12.88 13.90 7.61
C GLY A 67 13.84 13.16 8.55
N ASP A 68 15.15 13.36 8.38
CA ASP A 68 16.22 12.55 8.99
C ASP A 68 15.96 11.03 8.94
N ALA A 69 15.43 10.54 7.81
CA ALA A 69 15.96 9.38 7.10
C ALA A 69 16.39 8.18 7.97
N HIS A 70 15.44 7.59 8.70
CA HIS A 70 15.68 6.31 9.38
C HIS A 70 15.70 5.17 8.35
N GLU A 71 16.91 4.78 7.94
CA GLU A 71 17.17 3.55 7.21
C GLU A 71 17.03 2.35 8.17
N PHE A 72 16.29 1.33 7.76
CA PHE A 72 16.21 0.07 8.50
C PHE A 72 16.26 -1.11 7.55
N ARG A 73 16.71 -2.24 8.06
CA ARG A 73 16.76 -3.51 7.33
C ARG A 73 15.40 -4.15 7.40
N ALA A 74 14.76 -4.33 6.25
CA ALA A 74 13.43 -4.89 6.21
C ALA A 74 13.48 -6.41 6.40
N GLU A 75 12.80 -6.90 7.42
CA GLU A 75 12.65 -8.34 7.68
C GLU A 75 11.32 -8.85 7.12
N GLY A 76 10.29 -8.00 7.13
CA GLY A 76 8.98 -8.39 6.63
C GLY A 76 8.04 -7.24 6.34
N ILE A 77 7.06 -7.53 5.50
CA ILE A 77 6.03 -6.59 5.05
C ILE A 77 4.66 -7.26 5.16
N ILE A 78 3.71 -6.55 5.76
CA ILE A 78 2.32 -7.00 5.90
C ILE A 78 1.43 -6.06 5.11
N PHE A 79 0.64 -6.64 4.19
CA PHE A 79 -0.41 -5.93 3.48
C PHE A 79 -1.76 -6.18 4.15
N SER A 80 -2.40 -5.11 4.64
CA SER A 80 -3.68 -5.15 5.35
C SER A 80 -4.83 -4.68 4.47
N PRO A 81 -6.01 -5.33 4.53
CA PRO A 81 -7.17 -4.97 3.70
C PRO A 81 -7.68 -3.53 3.92
N SER A 82 -7.26 -2.87 5.00
CA SER A 82 -7.60 -1.47 5.33
C SER A 82 -6.76 -0.42 4.58
N ASN A 83 -6.18 -0.77 3.43
CA ASN A 83 -5.26 0.07 2.65
C ASN A 83 -3.95 0.42 3.35
N LEU A 84 -3.49 -0.42 4.28
CA LEU A 84 -2.27 -0.22 5.06
C LEU A 84 -1.18 -1.19 4.63
N ILE A 85 0.06 -0.71 4.66
CA ILE A 85 1.28 -1.50 4.52
C ILE A 85 2.10 -1.30 5.78
N THR A 86 2.43 -2.41 6.44
CA THR A 86 3.27 -2.41 7.63
C THR A 86 4.64 -2.98 7.27
N PHE A 87 5.70 -2.25 7.62
CA PHE A 87 7.08 -2.66 7.46
C PHE A 87 7.67 -2.98 8.82
N HIS A 88 8.29 -4.15 8.92
CA HIS A 88 8.99 -4.62 10.10
C HIS A 88 10.46 -4.80 9.80
N GLY A 89 11.29 -4.47 10.77
CA GLY A 89 12.72 -4.66 10.62
C GLY A 89 13.52 -4.16 11.81
N ILE A 90 14.81 -3.96 11.58
CA ILE A 90 15.77 -3.57 12.61
C ILE A 90 16.62 -2.41 12.08
N THR A 91 16.84 -1.39 12.92
CA THR A 91 17.75 -0.28 12.62
C THR A 91 19.22 -0.72 12.72
N ASP A 92 20.14 0.13 12.28
CA ASP A 92 21.57 -0.13 12.48
C ASP A 92 21.96 -0.20 13.97
N THR A 93 21.25 0.50 14.86
CA THR A 93 21.41 0.44 16.32
C THR A 93 20.84 -0.83 16.96
N GLY A 94 20.13 -1.67 16.18
CA GLY A 94 19.53 -2.92 16.68
C GLY A 94 18.12 -2.75 17.25
N GLU A 95 17.49 -1.59 17.05
CA GLU A 95 16.15 -1.31 17.53
C GLU A 95 15.11 -1.87 16.56
N SER A 96 14.06 -2.49 17.09
CA SER A 96 12.95 -2.99 16.27
C SER A 96 12.13 -1.82 15.71
N VAL A 97 11.88 -1.86 14.41
CA VAL A 97 11.06 -0.88 13.69
C VAL A 97 9.73 -1.52 13.32
N HIS A 98 8.66 -0.79 13.56
CA HIS A 98 7.31 -1.11 13.13
C HIS A 98 6.69 0.13 12.51
N LEU A 99 6.73 0.23 11.18
CA LEU A 99 6.21 1.36 10.44
C LEU A 99 4.90 0.99 9.75
N VAL A 100 3.85 1.79 9.96
CA VAL A 100 2.55 1.62 9.30
C VAL A 100 2.31 2.80 8.35
N GLN A 101 2.09 2.53 7.07
CA GLN A 101 1.84 3.54 6.04
C GLN A 101 0.54 3.25 5.29
N HIS A 102 -0.21 4.28 4.93
CA HIS A 102 -1.29 4.14 3.95
C HIS A 102 -0.71 3.94 2.55
N VAL A 103 -1.29 3.03 1.76
CA VAL A 103 -0.81 2.64 0.43
C VAL A 103 -0.56 3.83 -0.51
N SER A 104 -1.37 4.89 -0.41
CA SER A 104 -1.26 6.08 -1.27
C SER A 104 -0.11 7.02 -0.87
N GLN A 105 0.51 6.80 0.28
CA GLN A 105 1.60 7.62 0.85
C GLN A 105 2.93 6.86 0.86
N VAL A 106 2.96 5.67 0.28
CA VAL A 106 4.16 4.83 0.27
C VAL A 106 5.15 5.39 -0.74
N SER A 107 6.24 5.95 -0.23
CA SER A 107 7.44 6.34 -0.98
C SER A 107 8.63 5.55 -0.43
N LEU A 108 9.06 4.53 -1.17
CA LEU A 108 10.14 3.62 -0.77
C LEU A 108 11.38 3.89 -1.61
N MET A 109 12.53 3.96 -0.94
CA MET A 109 13.83 3.81 -1.58
C MET A 109 14.46 2.51 -1.09
N LEU A 110 14.82 1.64 -2.03
CA LEU A 110 15.50 0.38 -1.74
C LEU A 110 17.00 0.57 -1.89
N LYS A 111 17.77 0.09 -0.93
CA LYS A 111 19.23 0.20 -0.91
C LYS A 111 19.84 -1.15 -0.56
N ALA A 112 20.97 -1.46 -1.19
CA ALA A 112 21.77 -2.62 -0.85
C ALA A 112 22.57 -2.30 0.43
N ALA A 113 22.28 -2.99 1.52
CA ALA A 113 23.03 -2.88 2.77
C ALA A 113 23.83 -4.16 3.01
N ARG A 114 25.07 -4.05 3.49
CA ARG A 114 25.92 -5.22 3.78
C ARG A 114 25.28 -6.08 4.87
N LYS A 115 25.22 -7.40 4.68
CA LYS A 115 24.64 -8.34 5.66
C LYS A 115 25.28 -8.24 7.04
N ARG A 116 24.49 -8.48 8.09
CA ARG A 116 24.97 -8.51 9.49
C ARG A 116 25.21 -9.92 10.02
N GLY A 117 24.50 -10.91 9.50
CA GLY A 117 24.64 -12.32 9.89
C GLY A 117 25.49 -13.14 8.91
N GLU A 118 25.51 -14.45 9.13
CA GLU A 118 26.16 -15.40 8.21
C GLU A 118 25.48 -15.41 6.83
N ARG A 119 24.17 -15.15 6.79
CA ARG A 119 23.34 -15.16 5.58
C ARG A 119 22.55 -13.87 5.46
N PRO A 120 22.29 -13.39 4.23
CA PRO A 120 21.44 -12.24 4.00
C PRO A 120 20.00 -12.53 4.42
N ILE A 121 19.41 -11.64 5.22
CA ILE A 121 17.98 -11.63 5.52
C ILE A 121 17.20 -11.25 4.26
N ARG A 122 16.19 -12.06 3.95
CA ARG A 122 15.29 -11.84 2.80
C ARG A 122 13.92 -11.39 3.28
N VAL A 123 13.29 -10.46 2.55
CA VAL A 123 12.03 -9.83 2.98
C VAL A 123 10.88 -10.83 2.91
N VAL A 124 10.19 -11.04 4.03
CA VAL A 124 9.01 -11.92 4.09
C VAL A 124 7.72 -11.12 3.89
N PHE A 125 6.90 -11.51 2.92
CA PHE A 125 5.61 -10.86 2.68
C PHE A 125 4.44 -11.66 3.26
N ARG A 126 3.52 -10.96 3.93
CA ARG A 126 2.27 -11.54 4.47
C ARG A 126 1.06 -10.70 4.07
N TYR A 127 -0.09 -11.35 3.97
CA TYR A 127 -1.40 -10.71 3.84
C TYR A 127 -2.20 -11.02 5.10
N GLY A 128 -2.73 -10.00 5.77
CA GLY A 128 -3.47 -10.18 7.02
C GLY A 128 -3.70 -8.88 7.76
N ALA A 129 -4.44 -8.95 8.87
CA ALA A 129 -4.47 -7.86 9.83
C ALA A 129 -3.07 -7.68 10.43
N ALA A 130 -2.55 -6.46 10.37
CA ALA A 130 -1.33 -6.05 11.06
C ALA A 130 -1.55 -6.01 12.58
#